data_AF-Q87BD0-F1
#
_entry.id   AF-Q87BD0-F1
#
_cell.length_a   1.000
_cell.length_b   1.000
_cell.length_c   1.000
_cell.angle_alpha   90.00
_cell.angle_beta   90.00
_cell.angle_gamma   90.00
#
_symmetry.space_group_name_H-M   'P 1'
#
loop_
_entity.id
_entity.type
_entity.pdbx_description
1 polymer ?
#
loop_
_entity_poly.entity_id
_entity_poly.type
_entity_poly.pdbx_seq_one_letter_code
_entity_poly.pdbx_strand_id
1 'polypeptide(L)'
;MGTYRAAKICPNGHVATTAADQNHELREAFCSQSGEATIIQYPKCSASIGGDDYVEGVLGFGRDYEPPTFCNNCGSRFPWAERKIAGTVELVEADANLTPDEVQQFRTDLTKLTKDSPKTQVASLRFKKVMAKVRTSVASGVRDIVVDVLSEAAKKAI
;
A
#
# COMPACT_ATOMS: atom_id res chain seq x y z
N MET A 1 -22.08 -7.70 -19.17
CA MET A 1 -21.46 -8.35 -17.98
C MET A 1 -20.07 -7.75 -17.82
N GLY A 2 -19.68 -7.32 -16.62
CA GLY A 2 -18.32 -6.79 -16.39
C GLY A 2 -17.28 -7.91 -16.43
N THR A 3 -16.12 -7.66 -17.04
CA THR A 3 -14.99 -8.60 -17.03
C THR A 3 -13.95 -8.12 -16.02
N TYR A 4 -13.66 -8.93 -15.01
CA TYR A 4 -12.59 -8.67 -14.05
C TYR A 4 -11.23 -8.85 -14.72
N ARG A 5 -10.43 -7.79 -14.75
CA ARG A 5 -9.05 -7.85 -15.26
C ARG A 5 -8.06 -8.24 -14.19
N ALA A 6 -6.89 -8.69 -14.62
CA ALA A 6 -5.76 -8.97 -13.75
C ALA A 6 -4.73 -7.84 -13.82
N ALA A 7 -4.34 -7.28 -12.68
CA ALA A 7 -3.23 -6.33 -12.61
C ALA A 7 -1.88 -7.05 -12.48
N LYS A 8 -0.83 -6.45 -13.03
CA LYS A 8 0.56 -6.85 -12.85
C LYS A 8 1.30 -5.73 -12.13
N ILE A 9 1.80 -6.03 -10.94
CA ILE A 9 2.35 -5.02 -10.02
C ILE A 9 3.66 -5.55 -9.45
N CYS A 10 4.67 -4.69 -9.27
CA CYS A 10 5.90 -5.10 -8.61
C CYS A 10 5.76 -5.13 -7.08
N PRO A 11 6.63 -5.85 -6.36
CA PRO A 11 6.65 -5.85 -4.90
C PRO A 11 6.81 -4.47 -4.25
N ASN A 12 7.25 -3.43 -4.97
CA ASN A 12 7.30 -2.04 -4.49
C ASN A 12 6.00 -1.24 -4.76
N GLY A 13 5.06 -1.80 -5.52
CA GLY A 13 3.75 -1.20 -5.77
C GLY A 13 3.63 -0.45 -7.09
N HIS A 14 4.67 -0.46 -7.94
CA HIS A 14 4.57 0.10 -9.29
C HIS A 14 3.71 -0.80 -10.17
N VAL A 15 2.66 -0.22 -10.76
CA VAL A 15 1.72 -0.90 -11.63
C VAL A 15 2.30 -0.93 -13.04
N ALA A 16 2.57 -2.13 -13.56
CA ALA A 16 3.01 -2.29 -14.95
C ALA A 16 1.81 -2.26 -15.90
N THR A 17 0.71 -2.91 -15.51
CA THR A 17 -0.56 -2.87 -16.25
C THR A 17 -1.71 -3.30 -15.35
N THR A 18 -2.91 -2.78 -15.61
CA THR A 18 -4.17 -3.15 -14.95
C THR A 18 -4.97 -4.20 -15.73
N ALA A 19 -4.52 -4.58 -16.93
CA ALA A 19 -5.18 -5.51 -17.85
C ALA A 19 -4.20 -6.54 -18.44
N ALA A 20 -3.46 -7.20 -17.55
CA ALA A 20 -2.44 -8.18 -17.91
C ALA A 20 -3.01 -9.38 -18.69
N ASP A 21 -4.28 -9.71 -18.50
CA ASP A 21 -4.99 -10.78 -19.22
C ASP A 21 -5.19 -10.48 -20.71
N GLN A 22 -5.29 -9.20 -21.11
CA GLN A 22 -5.44 -8.81 -22.52
C GLN A 22 -4.09 -8.48 -23.17
N ASN A 23 -3.20 -7.84 -22.43
CA ASN A 23 -1.98 -7.27 -22.99
C ASN A 23 -0.78 -8.16 -22.70
N HIS A 24 -0.71 -9.33 -23.35
CA HIS A 24 0.42 -10.25 -23.23
C HIS A 24 1.77 -9.59 -23.58
N GLU A 25 1.77 -8.66 -24.53
CA GLU A 25 2.96 -7.94 -25.00
C GLU A 25 3.47 -6.86 -24.02
N LEU A 26 2.59 -6.36 -23.13
CA LEU A 26 2.94 -5.37 -22.09
C LEU A 26 3.26 -6.03 -20.74
N ARG A 27 3.41 -7.36 -20.70
CA ARG A 27 3.76 -8.10 -19.48
C ARG A 27 5.25 -7.97 -19.17
N GLU A 28 5.72 -6.76 -18.88
CA GLU A 28 7.09 -6.52 -18.41
C GLU A 28 7.44 -7.49 -17.28
N ALA A 29 8.42 -8.37 -17.48
CA ALA A 29 8.81 -9.37 -16.47
C ALA A 29 9.38 -8.70 -15.21
N PHE A 30 10.03 -7.54 -15.40
CA PHE A 30 10.65 -6.74 -14.36
C PHE A 30 10.12 -5.31 -14.45
N CYS A 31 10.04 -4.66 -13.30
CA CYS A 31 9.58 -3.28 -13.19
C CYS A 31 10.64 -2.32 -13.75
N SER A 32 10.26 -1.48 -14.71
CA SER A 32 11.14 -0.42 -15.25
C SER A 32 11.62 0.60 -14.21
N GLN A 33 10.87 0.82 -13.13
CA GLN A 33 11.21 1.80 -12.08
C GLN A 33 12.08 1.22 -10.97
N SER A 34 12.01 -0.09 -10.69
CA SER A 34 12.66 -0.69 -9.52
C SER A 34 13.46 -1.96 -9.81
N GLY A 35 13.44 -2.49 -11.02
CA GLY A 35 14.13 -3.72 -11.43
C GLY A 35 13.55 -5.01 -10.85
N GLU A 36 12.57 -4.92 -9.93
CA GLU A 36 11.97 -6.08 -9.26
C GLU A 36 11.03 -6.87 -10.18
N ALA A 37 11.00 -8.20 -10.00
CA ALA A 37 10.11 -9.07 -10.75
C ALA A 37 8.64 -8.75 -10.44
N THR A 38 7.84 -8.54 -11.48
CA THR A 38 6.42 -8.18 -11.32
C THR A 38 5.56 -9.42 -11.09
N ILE A 39 4.52 -9.28 -10.27
CA ILE A 39 3.58 -10.36 -9.93
C ILE A 39 2.19 -10.07 -10.48
N ILE A 40 1.52 -11.11 -10.97
CA ILE A 40 0.12 -11.10 -11.40
C ILE A 40 -0.78 -11.86 -10.42
N GLN A 41 -0.18 -12.76 -9.64
CA GLN A 41 -0.82 -13.54 -8.59
C GLN A 41 -0.12 -13.29 -7.26
N TYR A 42 -0.89 -13.34 -6.19
CA TYR A 42 -0.34 -13.17 -4.85
C TYR A 42 0.47 -14.40 -4.43
N PRO A 43 1.75 -14.26 -4.02
CA PRO A 43 2.58 -15.42 -3.70
C PRO A 43 2.07 -16.31 -2.56
N LYS A 44 1.26 -15.80 -1.61
CA LYS A 44 0.80 -16.61 -0.47
C LYS A 44 -0.45 -17.44 -0.74
N CYS A 45 -1.30 -17.05 -1.70
CA CYS A 45 -2.55 -17.78 -1.98
C CYS A 45 -2.84 -18.00 -3.47
N SER A 46 -1.95 -17.55 -4.36
CA SER A 46 -2.05 -17.68 -5.81
C SER A 46 -3.27 -17.00 -6.45
N ALA A 47 -4.02 -16.21 -5.69
CA ALA A 47 -5.14 -15.43 -6.22
C ALA A 47 -4.63 -14.33 -7.18
N SER A 48 -5.34 -14.13 -8.29
CA SER A 48 -5.05 -13.03 -9.22
C SER A 48 -5.23 -11.67 -8.53
N ILE A 49 -4.35 -10.74 -8.84
CA ILE A 49 -4.45 -9.35 -8.35
C ILE A 49 -5.54 -8.67 -9.19
N GLY A 50 -6.55 -8.08 -8.53
CA GLY A 50 -7.65 -7.41 -9.20
C GLY A 50 -7.16 -6.16 -9.92
N GLY A 51 -7.39 -6.09 -11.23
CA GLY A 51 -7.12 -4.94 -12.09
C GLY A 51 -8.37 -4.11 -12.35
N ASP A 52 -8.43 -3.49 -13.53
CA ASP A 52 -9.56 -2.64 -13.90
C ASP A 52 -10.84 -3.44 -14.16
N ASP A 53 -11.98 -2.86 -13.81
CA ASP A 53 -13.28 -3.41 -14.16
C ASP A 53 -13.71 -2.90 -15.54
N TYR A 54 -13.74 -3.80 -16.52
CA TYR A 54 -14.20 -3.47 -17.87
C TYR A 54 -15.70 -3.79 -18.03
N VAL A 55 -16.50 -2.76 -18.30
CA VAL A 55 -17.91 -2.89 -18.66
C VAL A 55 -18.09 -2.46 -20.11
N GLU A 56 -18.52 -3.40 -20.96
CA GLU A 56 -18.74 -3.15 -22.39
C GLU A 56 -19.75 -2.02 -22.62
N GLY A 57 -19.41 -1.08 -23.52
CA GLY A 57 -20.26 0.05 -23.89
C GLY A 57 -20.26 1.22 -22.90
N VAL A 58 -19.47 1.16 -21.81
CA VAL A 58 -19.34 2.25 -20.84
C VAL A 58 -17.95 2.86 -20.94
N LEU A 59 -17.88 4.16 -21.26
CA LEU A 59 -16.65 4.94 -21.13
C LEU A 59 -16.44 5.27 -19.65
N GLY A 60 -15.52 4.56 -19.01
CA GLY A 60 -15.04 4.90 -17.68
C GLY A 60 -14.08 6.08 -17.76
N PHE A 61 -14.47 7.24 -17.23
CA PHE A 61 -13.52 8.28 -16.87
C PHE A 61 -12.81 7.82 -15.58
N GLY A 62 -11.77 6.99 -15.76
CA GLY A 62 -11.10 6.29 -14.66
C GLY A 62 -10.43 7.25 -13.68
N ARG A 63 -10.60 6.99 -12.38
CA ARG A 63 -9.63 7.43 -11.38
C ARG A 63 -8.33 6.66 -11.62
N ASP A 64 -7.19 7.24 -11.23
CA ASP A 64 -5.93 6.52 -11.23
C ASP A 64 -6.09 5.21 -10.43
N TYR A 65 -5.67 4.08 -11.02
CA TYR A 65 -5.76 2.78 -10.37
C TYR A 65 -4.83 2.75 -9.16
N GLU A 66 -5.41 2.49 -7.98
CA GLU A 66 -4.67 2.29 -6.73
C GLU A 66 -4.50 0.79 -6.45
N PRO A 67 -3.25 0.29 -6.31
CA PRO A 67 -3.01 -1.10 -5.93
C PRO A 67 -3.71 -1.47 -4.62
N PRO A 68 -4.43 -2.61 -4.56
CA PRO A 68 -5.11 -3.02 -3.34
C PRO A 68 -4.10 -3.26 -2.21
N THR A 69 -4.41 -2.83 -0.99
CA THR A 69 -3.54 -3.07 0.18
C THR A 69 -3.64 -4.52 0.69
N PHE A 70 -4.82 -5.12 0.58
CA PHE A 70 -5.12 -6.47 1.07
C PHE A 70 -5.62 -7.36 -0.07
N CYS A 71 -5.28 -8.65 0.00
CA CYS A 71 -5.82 -9.65 -0.90
C CYS A 71 -7.28 -9.97 -0.54
N ASN A 72 -8.20 -9.83 -1.49
CA ASN A 72 -9.62 -10.13 -1.29
C ASN A 72 -9.92 -11.62 -1.07
N ASN A 73 -8.95 -12.52 -1.36
CA ASN A 73 -9.14 -13.96 -1.22
C ASN A 73 -8.65 -14.45 0.17
N CYS A 74 -7.44 -14.07 0.60
CA CYS A 74 -6.87 -14.54 1.87
C CYS A 74 -6.78 -13.48 2.98
N GLY A 75 -7.10 -12.22 2.71
CA GLY A 75 -7.07 -11.12 3.69
C GLY A 75 -5.67 -10.65 4.10
N SER A 76 -4.61 -11.25 3.57
CA SER A 76 -3.22 -10.85 3.86
C SER A 76 -2.82 -9.60 3.07
N ARG A 77 -1.85 -8.84 3.59
CA ARG A 77 -1.30 -7.67 2.89
C ARG A 77 -0.44 -8.07 1.70
N PHE A 78 -0.51 -7.28 0.65
CA PHE A 78 0.40 -7.41 -0.48
C PHE A 78 1.82 -6.93 -0.13
N PRO A 79 2.85 -7.39 -0.86
CA PRO A 79 4.24 -7.08 -0.54
C PRO A 79 4.54 -5.58 -0.54
N TRP A 80 3.93 -4.80 -1.43
CA TRP A 80 4.12 -3.35 -1.48
C TRP A 80 3.62 -2.63 -0.24
N ALA A 81 2.49 -3.07 0.31
CA ALA A 81 1.98 -2.55 1.57
C ALA A 81 2.91 -2.92 2.74
N GLU A 82 3.39 -4.17 2.78
CA GLU A 82 4.34 -4.62 3.81
C GLU A 82 5.67 -3.84 3.74
N ARG A 83 6.22 -3.62 2.53
CA ARG A 83 7.45 -2.86 2.32
C ARG A 83 7.31 -1.38 2.67
N LYS A 84 6.19 -0.73 2.31
CA LYS A 84 5.91 0.66 2.71
C LYS A 84 5.83 0.80 4.24
N ILE A 85 5.15 -0.11 4.93
CA ILE A 85 5.12 -0.13 6.41
C ILE A 85 6.53 -0.31 6.97
N ALA A 86 7.31 -1.26 6.45
CA ALA A 86 8.67 -1.52 6.92
C ALA A 86 9.59 -0.31 6.72
N GLY A 87 9.61 0.28 5.53
CA GLY A 87 10.40 1.48 5.24
C GLY A 87 9.99 2.70 6.08
N THR A 88 8.70 2.83 6.39
CA THR A 88 8.22 3.87 7.31
C THR A 88 8.77 3.67 8.72
N VAL A 89 8.76 2.43 9.21
CA VAL A 89 9.30 2.11 10.54
C VAL A 89 10.80 2.35 10.58
N GLU A 90 11.53 1.92 9.55
CA GLU A 90 12.98 2.16 9.42
C GLU A 90 13.33 3.65 9.40
N LEU A 91 12.53 4.46 8.67
CA LEU A 91 12.71 5.91 8.62
C LEU A 91 12.51 6.56 10.00
N VAL A 92 11.56 6.06 10.79
CA VAL A 92 11.29 6.53 12.15
C VAL A 92 12.37 6.05 13.13
N GLU A 93 12.86 4.82 12.97
CA GLU A 93 13.97 4.25 13.75
C GLU A 93 15.30 4.98 13.53
N ALA A 94 15.51 5.54 12.34
CA ALA A 94 16.68 6.37 12.05
C ALA A 94 16.69 7.70 12.84
N ASP A 95 15.57 8.09 13.46
CA ASP A 95 15.48 9.27 14.32
C ASP A 95 15.82 8.92 15.78
N ALA A 96 16.89 9.51 16.32
CA ALA A 96 17.36 9.27 17.68
C ALA A 96 16.42 9.78 18.80
N ASN A 97 15.29 10.41 18.47
CA ASN A 97 14.37 11.01 19.44
C ASN A 97 13.31 10.05 20.00
N LEU A 98 13.31 8.78 19.60
CA LEU A 98 12.32 7.78 20.04
C LEU A 98 12.96 6.63 20.81
N THR A 99 12.23 6.12 21.79
CA THR A 99 12.62 4.90 22.50
C THR A 99 12.21 3.65 21.71
N PRO A 100 12.84 2.48 21.97
CA PRO A 100 12.44 1.22 21.34
C PRO A 100 10.95 0.87 21.53
N ASP A 101 10.40 1.18 22.71
CA ASP A 101 8.98 0.96 23.00
C ASP A 101 8.07 1.87 22.17
N GLU A 102 8.49 3.12 21.93
CA GLU A 102 7.74 4.07 21.09
C GLU A 102 7.75 3.65 19.63
N VAL A 103 8.88 3.17 19.13
CA VAL A 103 9.00 2.59 17.79
C VAL A 103 8.09 1.37 17.64
N GLN A 104 8.10 0.45 18.61
CA GLN A 104 7.27 -0.75 18.56
C GLN A 104 5.77 -0.42 18.62
N GLN A 105 5.41 0.58 19.43
CA GLN A 105 4.04 1.09 19.49
C GLN A 105 3.64 1.76 18.17
N PHE A 106 4.54 2.54 17.56
CA PHE A 106 4.34 3.17 16.26
C PHE A 106 4.09 2.12 15.17
N ARG A 107 4.91 1.08 15.08
CA ARG A 107 4.72 -0.04 14.13
C ARG A 107 3.35 -0.70 14.28
N THR A 108 2.92 -0.90 15.52
CA THR A 108 1.60 -1.47 15.83
C THR A 108 0.47 -0.55 15.39
N ASP A 109 0.58 0.74 15.64
CA ASP A 109 -0.45 1.71 15.30
C ASP A 109 -0.51 1.96 13.79
N LEU A 110 0.64 2.06 13.12
CA LEU A 110 0.72 2.11 11.65
C LEU A 110 0.01 0.92 11.02
N THR A 111 0.25 -0.29 11.54
CA THR A 111 -0.45 -1.51 11.09
C THR A 111 -1.97 -1.41 11.26
N LYS A 112 -2.46 -0.76 12.33
CA LYS A 112 -3.90 -0.53 12.53
C LYS A 112 -4.45 0.54 11.59
N LEU A 113 -3.70 1.60 11.31
CA LEU A 113 -4.12 2.69 10.43
C LEU A 113 -4.34 2.24 8.97
N THR A 114 -3.65 1.18 8.54
CA THR A 114 -3.93 0.53 7.23
C THR A 114 -5.29 -0.17 7.17
N LYS A 115 -5.94 -0.42 8.31
CA LYS A 115 -7.25 -1.07 8.40
C LYS A 115 -8.30 -0.04 8.76
N ASP A 116 -9.41 -0.02 8.03
CA ASP A 116 -10.57 0.75 8.46
C ASP A 116 -11.24 0.04 9.64
N SER A 117 -11.03 0.54 10.86
CA SER A 117 -11.53 -0.09 12.09
C SER A 117 -11.86 0.95 13.16
N PRO A 118 -12.69 0.60 14.17
CA PRO A 118 -12.98 1.51 15.28
C PRO A 118 -11.72 1.96 16.06
N LYS A 119 -10.61 1.21 15.96
CA LYS A 119 -9.34 1.54 16.62
C LYS A 119 -8.51 2.58 15.86
N THR A 120 -8.93 2.98 14.66
CA THR A 120 -8.20 3.93 13.81
C THR A 120 -8.02 5.29 14.50
N GLN A 121 -9.04 5.80 15.20
CA GLN A 121 -8.93 7.09 15.90
C GLN A 121 -7.83 7.10 16.97
N VAL A 122 -7.76 6.04 17.79
CA VAL A 122 -6.72 5.91 18.83
C VAL A 122 -5.34 5.78 18.20
N ALA A 123 -5.22 5.00 17.12
CA ALA A 123 -3.97 4.85 16.39
C ALA A 123 -3.54 6.18 15.74
N SER A 124 -4.47 6.99 15.21
CA SER A 124 -4.17 8.30 14.60
C SER A 124 -3.65 9.29 15.63
N LEU A 125 -4.23 9.32 16.82
CA LEU A 125 -3.75 10.17 17.92
C LEU A 125 -2.33 9.80 18.34
N ARG A 126 -2.03 8.50 18.49
CA ARG A 126 -0.69 8.03 18.85
C ARG A 126 0.32 8.28 17.73
N PHE A 127 -0.08 8.07 16.48
CA PHE A 127 0.73 8.39 15.31
C PHE A 127 1.11 9.88 15.29
N LYS A 128 0.15 10.79 15.47
CA LYS A 128 0.42 12.24 15.57
C LYS A 128 1.42 12.57 16.68
N LYS A 129 1.30 11.92 17.83
CA LYS A 129 2.24 12.12 18.95
C LYS A 129 3.67 11.73 18.58
N VAL A 130 3.86 10.63 17.85
CA VAL A 130 5.18 10.22 17.35
C VAL A 130 5.68 11.20 16.27
N MET A 131 4.81 11.58 15.33
CA MET A 131 5.16 12.54 14.26
C MET A 131 5.55 13.93 14.79
N ALA A 132 5.03 14.33 15.96
CA ALA A 132 5.42 15.59 16.62
C ALA A 132 6.78 15.52 17.34
N LYS A 133 7.31 14.31 17.59
CA LYS A 133 8.60 14.09 18.25
C LYS A 133 9.77 13.94 17.28
N VAL A 134 9.52 13.34 16.12
CA VAL A 134 10.55 13.13 15.09
C VAL A 134 10.87 14.45 14.38
N ARG A 135 12.02 14.50 13.72
CA ARG A 135 12.42 15.64 12.86
C ARG A 135 11.41 15.82 11.73
N THR A 136 11.23 17.06 11.29
CA THR A 136 10.28 17.40 10.22
C THR A 136 10.57 16.65 8.91
N SER A 137 11.84 16.40 8.58
CA SER A 137 12.23 15.60 7.41
C SER A 137 11.73 14.15 7.50
N VAL A 138 11.84 13.54 8.69
CA VAL A 138 11.33 12.18 8.97
C VAL A 138 9.81 12.17 8.90
N ALA A 139 9.14 13.14 9.53
CA ALA A 139 7.67 13.25 9.48
C ALA A 139 7.13 13.43 8.05
N SER A 140 7.83 14.19 7.21
CA SER A 140 7.48 14.36 5.79
C SER A 140 7.62 13.05 5.03
N GLY A 141 8.79 12.40 5.11
CA GLY A 141 9.03 11.14 4.42
C GLY A 141 8.07 10.03 4.86
N VAL A 142 7.70 10.00 6.14
CA VAL A 142 6.66 9.09 6.65
C VAL A 142 5.33 9.33 5.94
N ARG A 143 4.88 10.60 5.83
CA ARG A 143 3.61 10.94 5.17
C ARG A 143 3.60 10.52 3.70
N ASP A 144 4.69 10.76 2.99
CA ASP A 144 4.84 10.43 1.57
C ASP A 144 4.75 8.91 1.33
N ILE A 145 5.29 8.09 2.24
CA ILE A 145 5.27 6.63 2.10
C ILE A 145 3.90 6.04 2.45
N VAL A 146 3.26 6.53 3.52
CA VAL A 146 2.08 5.86 4.09
C VAL A 146 0.76 6.22 3.41
N VAL A 147 0.68 7.36 2.70
CA VAL A 147 -0.58 7.87 2.14
C VAL A 147 -1.28 6.86 1.23
N ASP A 148 -0.54 6.00 0.54
CA ASP A 148 -1.10 4.97 -0.36
C ASP A 148 -1.56 3.69 0.36
N VAL A 149 -1.21 3.50 1.63
CA VAL A 149 -1.48 2.25 2.38
C VAL A 149 -2.44 2.49 3.55
N LEU A 150 -2.62 3.74 3.95
CA LEU A 150 -3.57 4.10 4.98
C LEU A 150 -5.00 3.91 4.51
N SER A 151 -5.87 3.48 5.43
CA SER A 151 -7.30 3.50 5.20
C SER A 151 -7.80 4.93 4.99
N GLU A 152 -8.89 5.10 4.25
CA GLU A 152 -9.50 6.43 4.05
C GLU A 152 -9.84 7.14 5.37
N ALA A 153 -10.28 6.38 6.38
CA ALA A 153 -10.51 6.89 7.72
C ALA A 153 -9.21 7.41 8.38
N ALA A 154 -8.10 6.70 8.19
CA ALA A 154 -6.80 7.12 8.70
C ALA A 154 -6.29 8.37 7.96
N LYS A 155 -6.35 8.41 6.63
CA LYS A 155 -5.93 9.57 5.81
C LYS A 155 -6.64 10.86 6.25
N LYS A 156 -7.95 10.79 6.51
CA LYS A 156 -8.74 11.93 6.99
C LYS A 156 -8.40 12.37 8.43
N ALA A 157 -7.86 11.45 9.23
CA ALA A 157 -7.62 11.67 10.64
C ALA A 157 -6.20 12.17 10.95
N ILE A 158 -5.25 12.13 10.01
CA ILE A 158 -3.85 12.53 10.22
C ILE A 158 -3.53 13.91 9.66
#